data_AF-A0A7W3TXY3-F1
#
_entry.id   AF-A0A7W3TXY3-F1
#
_cell.length_a   1.000
_cell.length_b   1.000
_cell.length_c   1.000
_cell.angle_alpha   90.00
_cell.angle_beta   90.00
_cell.angle_gamma   90.00
#
_symmetry.space_group_name_H-M   'P 1'
#
loop_
_entity.id
_entity.type
_entity.pdbx_description
1 polymer ?
#
loop_
_entity_poly.entity_id
_entity_poly.type
_entity_poly.pdbx_seq_one_letter_code
_entity_poly.pdbx_strand_id
1 'polypeptide(L)'
;MTNLPQINDFVIHNLVYEIILFFILFGFGIFSGKNKKLLLESLVWFIAGILVWYVLVLSPGSPDEPQTYFGGFILVVVANTKLFVISAKNDVIINQICTITLLALAFFTFVNVCNGFIDAWRTDKAIARRNEEIISKKRKGINNIKVVPLDYYGKSKYAMFFWQFDIGNDPNSWPNKSVAHHHKIKSIVLEN
;
A
#
# COMPACT_ATOMS: atom_id res chain seq x y z
N MET A 1 -5.03 20.33 -15.62
CA MET A 1 -5.02 20.57 -14.18
C MET A 1 -3.78 19.90 -13.62
N THR A 2 -2.96 20.59 -12.83
CA THR A 2 -1.78 19.98 -12.19
C THR A 2 -2.26 19.16 -10.99
N ASN A 3 -1.69 17.97 -10.79
CA ASN A 3 -2.04 17.08 -9.68
C ASN A 3 -1.51 17.56 -8.30
N LEU A 4 -0.96 18.78 -8.26
CA LEU A 4 -0.27 19.33 -7.09
C LEU A 4 -1.12 19.39 -5.81
N PRO A 5 -2.41 19.80 -5.86
CA PRO A 5 -3.25 19.86 -4.65
C PRO A 5 -3.47 18.48 -4.03
N GLN A 6 -3.75 17.46 -4.85
CA GLN A 6 -3.97 16.08 -4.40
C GLN A 6 -2.71 15.51 -3.72
N ILE A 7 -1.54 15.77 -4.32
CA ILE A 7 -0.25 15.34 -3.77
C ILE A 7 0.00 16.01 -2.41
N ASN A 8 -0.23 17.32 -2.30
CA ASN A 8 -0.04 18.05 -1.04
C ASN A 8 -0.99 17.54 0.05
N ASP A 9 -2.27 17.34 -0.27
CA ASP A 9 -3.26 16.84 0.68
C ASP A 9 -2.89 15.44 1.19
N PHE A 10 -2.44 14.56 0.29
CA PHE A 10 -2.00 13.21 0.66
C PHE A 10 -0.77 13.25 1.57
N VAL A 11 0.25 14.04 1.22
CA VAL A 11 1.49 14.20 2.00
C VAL A 11 1.18 14.77 3.39
N ILE A 12 0.33 15.79 3.49
CA ILE A 12 -0.02 16.41 4.77
C ILE A 12 -0.82 15.44 5.65
N HIS A 13 -1.81 14.75 5.12
CA HIS A 13 -2.66 13.87 5.94
C HIS A 13 -1.97 12.58 6.37
N ASN A 14 -1.09 12.02 5.53
CA ASN A 14 -0.55 10.67 5.75
C ASN A 14 0.94 10.65 6.08
N LEU A 15 1.72 11.62 5.62
CA LEU A 15 3.19 11.56 5.60
C LEU A 15 3.85 12.67 6.44
N VAL A 16 3.07 13.62 6.95
CA VAL A 16 3.58 14.75 7.75
C VAL A 16 4.36 14.28 8.99
N TYR A 17 3.95 13.17 9.60
CA TYR A 17 4.62 12.62 10.78
C TYR A 17 6.04 12.14 10.46
N GLU A 18 6.27 11.54 9.29
CA GLU A 18 7.61 11.13 8.84
C GLU A 18 8.51 12.34 8.54
N ILE A 19 7.92 13.41 7.99
CA ILE A 19 8.62 14.67 7.71
C ILE A 19 9.01 15.36 9.02
N ILE A 20 8.08 15.46 9.98
CA ILE A 20 8.34 16.02 11.31
C ILE A 20 9.44 15.20 12.01
N LEU A 21 9.33 13.88 11.99
CA LEU A 21 10.33 12.98 12.57
C LEU A 21 11.71 13.21 11.95
N PHE A 22 11.79 13.37 10.62
CA PHE A 22 13.04 13.70 9.94
C PHE A 22 13.67 14.97 10.50
N PHE A 23 12.91 16.07 10.59
CA PHE A 23 13.45 17.34 11.08
C PHE A 23 13.90 17.26 12.54
N ILE A 24 13.17 16.54 13.40
CA ILE A 24 13.56 16.30 14.80
C ILE A 24 14.90 15.54 14.86
N LEU A 25 15.00 14.42 14.15
CA LEU A 25 16.22 13.60 14.13
C LEU A 25 17.40 14.31 13.47
N PHE A 26 17.14 15.10 12.42
CA PHE A 26 18.16 15.86 11.72
C PHE A 26 18.71 16.99 12.58
N GLY A 27 17.84 17.74 13.25
CA GLY A 27 18.23 18.75 14.24
C GLY A 27 19.08 18.15 15.35
N PHE A 28 18.62 17.05 15.95
CA PHE A 28 19.39 16.33 16.98
C PHE A 28 20.76 15.86 16.47
N GLY A 29 20.82 15.35 15.23
CA GLY A 29 22.06 14.91 14.61
C GLY A 29 23.05 16.06 14.39
N ILE A 30 22.58 17.26 14.02
CA ILE A 30 23.40 18.48 13.94
C ILE A 30 23.93 18.86 15.31
N PHE A 31 23.06 18.96 16.34
CA PHE A 31 23.47 19.32 17.70
C PHE A 31 24.47 18.33 18.30
N SER A 32 24.32 17.04 17.99
CA SER A 32 25.23 16.00 18.45
C SER A 32 26.63 16.10 17.81
N GLY A 33 26.80 16.84 16.72
CA GLY A 33 28.08 17.01 16.00
C GLY A 33 28.66 15.71 15.42
N LYS A 34 27.90 14.61 15.44
CA LYS A 34 28.36 13.27 15.07
C LYS A 34 28.17 13.03 13.57
N ASN A 35 29.26 12.61 12.92
CA ASN A 35 29.30 12.01 11.58
C ASN A 35 28.57 12.78 10.45
N LYS A 36 29.16 13.90 10.04
CA LYS A 36 28.68 14.79 8.94
C LYS A 36 28.36 14.05 7.64
N LYS A 37 29.07 12.96 7.33
CA LYS A 37 28.82 12.15 6.14
C LYS A 37 27.43 11.50 6.17
N LEU A 38 27.08 10.86 7.28
CA LEU A 38 25.77 10.22 7.45
C LEU A 38 24.63 11.25 7.49
N LEU A 39 24.84 12.44 8.06
CA LEU A 39 23.88 13.55 8.00
C LEU A 39 23.61 13.96 6.54
N LEU A 40 24.65 14.14 5.73
CA LEU A 40 24.52 14.55 4.34
C LEU A 40 23.87 13.45 3.49
N GLU A 41 24.25 12.18 3.70
CA GLU A 41 23.57 11.05 3.06
C GLU A 41 22.08 11.04 3.40
N SER A 42 21.71 11.20 4.67
CA SER A 42 20.31 11.22 5.10
C SER A 42 19.52 12.35 4.44
N LEU A 43 20.13 13.53 4.30
CA LEU A 43 19.53 14.66 3.59
C LEU A 43 19.30 14.36 2.10
N VAL A 44 20.25 13.70 1.43
CA VAL A 44 20.10 13.29 0.03
C VAL A 44 18.93 12.32 -0.14
N TRP A 45 18.81 11.31 0.74
CA TRP A 45 17.69 10.36 0.71
C TRP A 45 16.35 11.06 0.96
N PHE A 46 16.30 12.00 1.89
CA PHE A 46 15.10 12.77 2.17
C PHE A 46 14.67 13.61 0.96
N ILE A 47 15.59 14.39 0.39
CA ILE A 47 15.31 15.20 -0.80
C ILE A 47 14.86 14.32 -1.97
N ALA A 48 15.51 13.18 -2.20
CA ALA A 48 15.10 12.23 -3.22
C ALA A 48 13.67 11.71 -2.99
N GLY A 49 13.29 11.41 -1.75
CA GLY A 49 11.92 11.01 -1.38
C GLY A 49 10.87 12.08 -1.73
N ILE A 50 11.16 13.34 -1.38
CA ILE A 50 10.28 14.47 -1.73
C ILE A 50 10.18 14.62 -3.25
N LEU A 51 11.31 14.56 -3.97
CA LEU A 51 11.32 14.66 -5.43
C LEU A 51 10.49 13.55 -6.08
N VAL A 52 10.58 12.32 -5.60
CA VAL A 52 9.76 11.21 -6.13
C VAL A 52 8.26 11.48 -5.95
N TRP A 53 7.83 12.05 -4.83
CA TRP A 53 6.43 12.44 -4.66
C TRP A 53 6.01 13.55 -5.63
N TYR A 54 6.84 14.57 -5.83
CA TYR A 54 6.49 15.70 -6.71
C TYR A 54 6.65 15.38 -8.20
N VAL A 55 7.41 14.35 -8.58
CA VAL A 55 7.42 13.83 -9.96
C VAL A 55 6.02 13.35 -10.39
N LEU A 56 5.15 12.95 -9.45
CA LEU A 56 3.78 12.55 -9.74
C LEU A 56 2.90 13.68 -10.29
N VAL A 57 3.34 14.94 -10.18
CA VAL A 57 2.70 16.08 -10.88
C VAL A 57 2.69 15.87 -12.39
N LEU A 58 3.68 15.16 -12.92
CA LEU A 58 3.82 14.85 -14.35
C LEU A 58 3.11 13.55 -14.74
N SER A 59 2.54 12.80 -13.78
CA SER A 59 1.85 11.55 -14.07
C SER A 59 0.44 11.83 -14.63
N PRO A 60 0.07 11.28 -15.80
CA PRO A 60 -1.23 11.52 -16.42
C PRO A 60 -2.42 10.84 -15.69
N GLY A 61 -2.17 9.95 -14.74
CA GLY A 61 -3.21 9.34 -13.91
C GLY A 61 -2.58 8.52 -12.80
N SER A 62 -2.79 8.91 -11.54
CA SER A 62 -2.36 8.19 -10.32
C SER A 62 -2.47 8.93 -8.97
N PRO A 63 -2.74 10.27 -8.85
CA PRO A 63 -2.63 10.94 -7.54
C PRO A 63 -3.61 10.41 -6.49
N ASP A 64 -4.74 9.86 -6.93
CA ASP A 64 -5.79 9.39 -6.04
C ASP A 64 -5.51 7.99 -5.48
N GLU A 65 -4.52 7.27 -6.03
CA GLU A 65 -4.12 5.95 -5.53
C GLU A 65 -2.98 6.07 -4.51
N PRO A 66 -3.19 5.63 -3.24
CA PRO A 66 -2.17 5.73 -2.19
C PRO A 66 -0.86 4.99 -2.52
N GLN A 67 -0.94 3.95 -3.36
CA GLN A 67 0.20 3.11 -3.74
C GLN A 67 1.25 3.89 -4.54
N THR A 68 0.82 4.93 -5.26
CA THR A 68 1.70 5.79 -6.06
C THR A 68 2.74 6.52 -5.20
N TYR A 69 2.42 6.83 -3.95
CA TYR A 69 3.31 7.56 -3.03
C TYR A 69 4.29 6.65 -2.28
N PHE A 70 4.17 5.33 -2.42
CA PHE A 70 4.95 4.36 -1.64
C PHE A 70 6.46 4.49 -1.89
N GLY A 71 6.86 4.76 -3.14
CA GLY A 71 8.28 4.91 -3.51
C GLY A 71 8.96 6.04 -2.73
N GLY A 72 8.36 7.24 -2.71
CA GLY A 72 8.92 8.37 -1.96
C GLY A 72 8.90 8.15 -0.44
N PHE A 73 7.89 7.45 0.07
CA PHE A 73 7.79 7.10 1.49
C PHE A 73 8.96 6.22 1.94
N ILE A 74 9.32 5.19 1.18
CA ILE A 74 10.47 4.33 1.51
C ILE A 74 11.76 5.15 1.62
N LEU A 75 11.99 6.11 0.71
CA LEU A 75 13.19 6.93 0.72
C LEU A 75 13.27 7.83 1.97
N VAL A 76 12.14 8.39 2.41
CA VAL A 76 12.05 9.15 3.66
C VAL A 76 12.30 8.25 4.88
N VAL A 77 11.76 7.02 4.89
CA VAL A 77 12.01 6.04 5.97
C VAL A 77 13.50 5.66 6.03
N VAL A 78 14.17 5.50 4.88
CA VAL A 78 15.63 5.26 4.82
C VAL A 78 16.41 6.45 5.40
N ALA A 79 16.00 7.68 5.08
CA ALA A 79 16.59 8.89 5.65
C ALA A 79 16.46 8.92 7.18
N ASN A 80 15.26 8.65 7.70
CA ASN A 80 14.98 8.58 9.14
C ASN A 80 15.82 7.49 9.83
N THR A 81 15.91 6.31 9.21
CA THR A 81 16.70 5.19 9.75
C THR A 81 18.19 5.53 9.85
N LYS A 82 18.76 6.19 8.83
CA LYS A 82 20.17 6.63 8.88
C LYS A 82 20.42 7.63 10.01
N LEU A 83 19.53 8.61 10.19
CA LEU A 83 19.64 9.58 11.30
C LEU A 83 19.49 8.90 12.65
N PHE A 84 18.59 7.92 12.76
CA PHE A 84 18.38 7.14 13.97
C PHE A 84 19.64 6.38 14.40
N VAL A 85 20.35 5.76 13.46
CA VAL A 85 21.63 5.07 13.73
C VAL A 85 22.72 6.03 14.24
N ILE A 86 22.76 7.27 13.74
CA ILE A 86 23.71 8.29 14.23
C ILE A 86 23.45 8.60 15.71
N SER A 87 22.18 8.76 16.09
CA SER A 87 21.75 9.11 17.44
C SER A 87 22.07 8.00 18.46
N ALA A 88 21.90 6.74 18.08
CA ALA A 88 22.05 5.59 18.98
C ALA A 88 23.51 5.19 19.26
N LYS A 89 24.47 5.59 18.42
CA LYS A 89 25.80 4.92 18.36
C LYS A 89 26.70 5.07 19.60
N ASN A 90 26.44 6.04 20.49
CA ASN A 90 27.36 6.38 21.59
C ASN A 90 26.70 6.47 22.98
N ASP A 91 25.40 6.19 23.11
CA ASP A 91 24.70 6.25 24.40
C ASP A 91 23.90 4.95 24.60
N VAL A 92 24.23 4.23 25.66
CA VAL A 92 23.64 2.91 25.97
C VAL A 92 22.13 3.02 26.20
N ILE A 93 21.67 4.08 26.84
CA ILE A 93 20.25 4.30 27.14
C ILE A 93 19.51 4.62 25.85
N ILE A 94 20.06 5.52 25.02
CA ILE A 94 19.47 5.84 23.71
C ILE A 94 19.43 4.59 22.84
N ASN A 95 20.50 3.79 22.80
CA ASN A 95 20.55 2.56 22.02
C ASN A 95 19.50 1.53 22.48
N GLN A 96 19.28 1.38 23.79
CA GLN A 96 18.25 0.50 24.35
C GLN A 96 16.84 0.98 23.97
N ILE A 97 16.55 2.27 24.15
CA ILE A 97 15.27 2.88 23.74
C ILE A 97 15.05 2.64 22.24
N CYS A 98 16.06 2.93 21.42
CA CYS A 98 16.01 2.74 19.98
C CYS A 98 15.72 1.29 19.59
N THR A 99 16.37 0.34 20.24
CA THR A 99 16.18 -1.10 19.99
C THR A 99 14.76 -1.55 20.36
N ILE A 100 14.25 -1.10 21.51
CA ILE A 100 12.88 -1.41 21.95
C ILE A 100 11.86 -0.82 20.98
N THR A 101 12.05 0.43 20.53
CA THR A 101 11.18 1.06 19.54
C THR A 101 11.18 0.29 18.22
N LEU A 102 12.35 -0.14 17.72
CA LEU A 102 12.44 -0.95 16.51
C LEU A 102 11.75 -2.30 16.66
N LEU A 103 11.91 -2.98 17.79
CA LEU A 103 11.23 -4.24 18.07
C LEU A 103 9.71 -4.07 18.15
N ALA A 104 9.24 -3.00 18.80
CA ALA A 104 7.81 -2.67 18.86
C ALA A 104 7.25 -2.40 17.45
N LEU A 105 7.94 -1.58 16.64
CA LEU A 105 7.55 -1.32 15.25
C LEU A 105 7.52 -2.60 14.43
N ALA A 106 8.56 -3.44 14.52
CA ALA A 106 8.62 -4.72 13.81
C ALA A 106 7.47 -5.64 14.22
N PHE A 107 7.11 -5.69 15.50
CA PHE A 107 5.96 -6.43 16.00
C PHE A 107 4.64 -5.90 15.46
N PHE A 108 4.41 -4.58 15.49
CA PHE A 108 3.22 -3.96 14.91
C PHE A 108 3.12 -4.19 13.40
N THR A 109 4.23 -4.10 12.67
CA THR A 109 4.30 -4.43 11.25
C THR A 109 3.93 -5.90 11.03
N PHE A 110 4.50 -6.82 11.82
CA PHE A 110 4.20 -8.24 11.72
C PHE A 110 2.70 -8.53 11.92
N VAL A 111 2.07 -7.96 12.96
CA VAL A 111 0.63 -8.12 13.22
C VAL A 111 -0.21 -7.60 12.04
N ASN A 112 0.14 -6.43 11.49
CA ASN A 112 -0.58 -5.87 10.34
C ASN A 112 -0.41 -6.73 9.07
N VAL A 113 0.78 -7.25 8.83
CA VAL A 113 1.07 -8.15 7.71
C VAL A 113 0.29 -9.45 7.87
N CYS A 114 0.25 -10.05 9.07
CA CYS A 114 -0.55 -11.24 9.33
C CYS A 114 -2.04 -10.99 9.08
N ASN A 115 -2.58 -9.87 9.55
CA ASN A 115 -3.98 -9.51 9.29
C ASN A 115 -4.25 -9.35 7.79
N GLY A 116 -3.39 -8.64 7.06
CA GLY A 116 -3.50 -8.50 5.61
C GLY A 116 -3.40 -9.84 4.87
N PHE A 117 -2.50 -10.72 5.30
CA PHE A 117 -2.34 -12.05 4.73
C PHE A 117 -3.58 -12.93 4.94
N ILE A 118 -4.14 -12.97 6.14
CA ILE A 118 -5.35 -13.73 6.44
C ILE A 118 -6.52 -13.23 5.59
N ASP A 119 -6.66 -11.90 5.47
CA ASP A 119 -7.70 -11.26 4.69
C ASP A 119 -7.58 -11.58 3.19
N ALA A 120 -6.37 -11.47 2.64
CA ALA A 120 -6.05 -11.83 1.26
C ALA A 120 -6.31 -13.31 0.99
N TRP A 121 -5.88 -14.21 1.88
CA TRP A 121 -6.07 -15.65 1.73
C TRP A 121 -7.55 -16.07 1.75
N ARG A 122 -8.36 -15.47 2.63
CA ARG A 122 -9.81 -15.73 2.65
C ARG A 122 -10.48 -15.24 1.37
N THR A 123 -10.08 -14.07 0.88
CA THR A 123 -10.61 -13.50 -0.36
C THR A 123 -10.22 -14.35 -1.57
N ASP A 124 -8.98 -14.85 -1.64
CA ASP A 124 -8.52 -15.76 -2.68
C ASP A 124 -9.34 -17.06 -2.70
N LYS A 125 -9.59 -17.65 -1.53
CA LYS A 125 -10.45 -18.83 -1.42
C LYS A 125 -11.88 -18.57 -1.89
N ALA A 126 -12.44 -17.40 -1.59
CA ALA A 126 -13.77 -17.01 -2.05
C ALA A 126 -13.84 -16.94 -3.59
N ILE A 127 -12.85 -16.27 -4.19
CA ILE A 127 -12.71 -16.15 -5.65
C ILE A 127 -12.54 -17.52 -6.30
N ALA A 128 -11.67 -18.36 -5.74
CA ALA A 128 -11.39 -19.70 -6.25
C ALA A 128 -12.67 -20.56 -6.32
N ARG A 129 -13.48 -20.56 -5.26
CA ARG A 129 -14.76 -21.30 -5.24
C ARG A 129 -15.74 -20.78 -6.31
N ARG A 130 -15.86 -19.47 -6.47
CA ARG A 130 -16.69 -18.89 -7.53
C ARG A 130 -16.18 -19.26 -8.93
N ASN A 131 -14.87 -19.28 -9.13
CA ASN A 131 -14.27 -19.69 -10.40
C ASN A 131 -14.53 -21.17 -10.70
N GLU A 132 -14.46 -22.05 -9.69
CA GLU A 132 -14.83 -23.46 -9.82
C GLU A 132 -16.30 -23.62 -10.22
N GLU A 133 -17.20 -22.81 -9.64
CA GLU A 133 -18.62 -22.80 -10.00
C GLU A 133 -18.83 -22.36 -11.46
N ILE A 134 -18.16 -21.29 -11.91
CA ILE A 134 -18.20 -20.81 -13.29
C ILE A 134 -17.73 -21.91 -14.26
N ILE A 135 -16.60 -22.55 -13.94
CA ILE A 135 -16.04 -23.64 -14.75
C ILE A 135 -17.00 -24.83 -14.80
N SER A 136 -17.62 -25.20 -13.67
CA SER A 136 -18.61 -26.27 -13.57
C SER A 136 -19.86 -25.99 -14.41
N LYS A 137 -20.44 -24.79 -14.30
CA LYS A 137 -21.60 -24.35 -15.09
C LYS A 137 -21.26 -24.33 -16.59
N LYS A 138 -20.07 -23.85 -16.96
CA LYS A 138 -19.58 -23.89 -18.35
C LYS A 138 -19.46 -25.32 -18.89
N ARG A 139 -18.92 -26.26 -18.10
CA ARG A 139 -18.81 -27.69 -18.50
C ARG A 139 -20.17 -28.32 -18.77
N LYS A 140 -21.23 -27.85 -18.10
CA LYS A 140 -22.63 -28.25 -18.35
C LYS A 140 -23.24 -27.57 -19.60
N GLY A 141 -22.47 -26.80 -20.37
CA GLY A 141 -22.94 -26.09 -21.56
C GLY A 141 -23.63 -24.76 -21.29
N ILE A 142 -23.64 -24.27 -20.04
CA ILE A 142 -24.26 -23.01 -19.67
C ILE A 142 -23.31 -21.86 -20.03
N ASN A 143 -23.72 -21.00 -20.98
CA ASN A 143 -22.91 -19.88 -21.46
C ASN A 143 -23.32 -18.52 -20.89
N ASN A 144 -24.51 -18.42 -20.29
CA ASN A 144 -24.99 -17.24 -19.57
C ASN A 144 -25.02 -17.62 -18.08
N ILE A 145 -23.99 -17.23 -17.33
CA ILE A 145 -23.76 -17.72 -15.97
C ILE A 145 -24.25 -16.68 -14.96
N LYS A 146 -25.08 -17.11 -14.03
CA LYS A 146 -25.37 -16.36 -12.79
C LYS A 146 -24.49 -16.90 -11.68
N VAL A 147 -23.83 -16.03 -10.93
CA VAL A 147 -22.96 -16.41 -9.81
C VAL A 147 -23.42 -15.74 -8.52
N VAL A 148 -23.30 -16.46 -7.42
CA VAL A 148 -23.55 -15.88 -6.10
C VAL A 148 -22.49 -14.83 -5.75
N PRO A 149 -22.82 -13.83 -4.89
CA PRO A 149 -21.81 -12.95 -4.30
C PRO A 149 -20.69 -13.74 -3.61
N LEU A 150 -19.50 -13.14 -3.50
CA LEU A 150 -18.42 -13.77 -2.76
C LEU A 150 -18.82 -13.95 -1.29
N ASP A 151 -18.45 -15.08 -0.71
CA ASP A 151 -18.63 -15.34 0.73
C ASP A 151 -17.74 -14.44 1.60
N TYR A 152 -16.70 -13.84 1.01
CA TYR A 152 -15.80 -12.91 1.68
C TYR A 152 -15.18 -11.88 0.73
N TYR A 153 -15.40 -10.59 0.99
CA TYR A 153 -14.88 -9.46 0.19
C TYR A 153 -13.59 -8.85 0.74
N GLY A 154 -13.11 -9.33 1.88
CA GLY A 154 -12.02 -8.71 2.63
C GLY A 154 -12.46 -7.44 3.36
N LYS A 155 -11.86 -7.19 4.52
CA LYS A 155 -12.24 -6.07 5.40
C LYS A 155 -11.10 -5.07 5.61
N SER A 156 -9.88 -5.46 5.31
CA SER A 156 -8.70 -4.63 5.46
C SER A 156 -8.42 -3.88 4.18
N LYS A 157 -7.63 -2.81 4.29
CA LYS A 157 -7.04 -2.09 3.15
C LYS A 157 -6.12 -2.96 2.26
N TYR A 158 -5.87 -4.21 2.67
CA TYR A 158 -5.06 -5.19 1.95
C TYR A 158 -5.92 -6.21 1.18
N ALA A 159 -7.25 -6.12 1.24
CA ALA A 159 -8.13 -6.98 0.47
C ALA A 159 -7.98 -6.72 -1.04
N MET A 160 -8.03 -7.78 -1.85
CA MET A 160 -7.91 -7.68 -3.32
C MET A 160 -9.00 -6.78 -3.94
N PHE A 161 -10.19 -6.74 -3.36
CA PHE A 161 -11.31 -5.92 -3.83
C PHE A 161 -11.48 -4.59 -3.09
N PHE A 162 -10.52 -4.16 -2.25
CA PHE A 162 -10.67 -2.93 -1.45
C PHE A 162 -10.90 -1.67 -2.32
N TRP A 163 -10.42 -1.66 -3.56
CA TRP A 163 -10.63 -0.60 -4.56
C TRP A 163 -11.01 -1.11 -5.96
N GLN A 164 -11.28 -2.41 -6.11
CA GLN A 164 -11.58 -3.01 -7.40
C GLN A 164 -13.07 -3.37 -7.50
N PHE A 165 -13.59 -3.28 -8.72
CA PHE A 165 -14.97 -3.63 -9.01
C PHE A 165 -15.11 -5.15 -9.18
N ASP A 166 -16.00 -5.76 -8.41
CA ASP A 166 -16.42 -7.15 -8.60
C ASP A 166 -17.53 -7.26 -9.66
N ILE A 167 -17.93 -8.48 -10.00
CA ILE A 167 -19.07 -8.79 -10.87
C ILE A 167 -20.33 -8.12 -10.31
N GLY A 168 -21.07 -7.42 -11.16
CA GLY A 168 -22.33 -6.77 -10.81
C GLY A 168 -23.54 -7.35 -11.53
N ASN A 169 -24.67 -6.66 -11.38
CA ASN A 169 -25.93 -7.00 -12.03
C ASN A 169 -25.98 -6.59 -13.50
N ASP A 170 -25.17 -5.60 -13.90
CA ASP A 170 -25.08 -5.14 -15.29
C ASP A 170 -24.13 -6.02 -16.11
N PRO A 171 -24.63 -6.80 -17.09
CA PRO A 171 -23.80 -7.63 -17.96
C PRO A 171 -22.79 -6.82 -18.79
N ASN A 172 -23.04 -5.53 -19.01
CA ASN A 172 -22.20 -4.68 -19.85
C ASN A 172 -21.08 -3.96 -19.10
N SER A 173 -21.06 -4.08 -17.77
CA SER A 173 -20.01 -3.51 -16.94
C SER A 173 -18.64 -4.13 -17.26
N TRP A 174 -17.58 -3.33 -17.09
CA TRP A 174 -16.21 -3.76 -17.38
C TRP A 174 -15.80 -5.04 -16.62
N PRO A 175 -16.12 -5.23 -15.32
CA PRO A 175 -15.78 -6.46 -14.60
C PRO A 175 -16.46 -7.69 -15.22
N ASN A 176 -17.76 -7.61 -15.51
CA ASN A 176 -18.53 -8.71 -16.07
C ASN A 176 -18.01 -9.11 -17.46
N LYS A 177 -17.72 -8.14 -18.32
CA LYS A 177 -17.13 -8.39 -19.64
C LYS A 177 -15.75 -9.04 -19.54
N SER A 178 -14.91 -8.57 -18.62
CA SER A 178 -13.55 -9.07 -18.43
C SER A 178 -13.55 -10.53 -17.95
N VAL A 179 -14.41 -10.86 -16.97
CA VAL A 179 -14.57 -12.22 -16.46
C VAL A 179 -15.18 -13.14 -17.53
N ALA A 180 -16.21 -12.67 -18.25
CA ALA A 180 -16.83 -13.44 -19.32
C ALA A 180 -15.84 -13.78 -20.43
N HIS A 181 -15.01 -12.80 -20.83
CA HIS A 181 -13.94 -12.98 -21.80
C HIS A 181 -12.89 -13.98 -21.31
N HIS A 182 -12.40 -13.83 -20.07
CA HIS A 182 -11.41 -14.72 -19.48
C HIS A 182 -11.88 -16.18 -19.48
N HIS A 183 -13.13 -16.43 -19.07
CA HIS A 183 -13.70 -17.78 -19.04
C HIS A 183 -14.28 -18.25 -20.38
N LYS A 184 -14.24 -17.43 -21.44
CA LYS A 184 -14.83 -17.72 -22.77
C LYS A 184 -16.31 -18.12 -22.67
N ILE A 185 -17.10 -17.32 -21.96
CA ILE A 185 -18.56 -17.45 -21.80
C ILE A 185 -19.25 -16.22 -22.39
N LYS A 186 -20.56 -16.30 -22.69
CA LYS A 186 -21.29 -15.20 -23.33
C LYS A 186 -21.58 -14.05 -22.37
N SER A 187 -22.00 -14.36 -21.16
CA SER A 187 -22.27 -13.35 -20.14
C SER A 187 -22.15 -13.93 -18.73
N ILE A 188 -21.86 -13.05 -17.79
CA ILE A 188 -21.89 -13.34 -16.36
C ILE A 188 -22.57 -12.18 -15.62
N VAL A 189 -23.39 -12.50 -14.63
CA VAL A 189 -24.03 -11.53 -13.74
C VAL A 189 -24.11 -12.09 -12.33
N LEU A 190 -24.22 -11.19 -11.36
CA LEU A 190 -24.53 -11.58 -9.99
C LEU A 190 -25.97 -12.12 -9.91
N GLU A 191 -26.17 -13.14 -9.10
CA GLU A 191 -27.49 -13.65 -8.72
C GLU A 191 -28.05 -12.73 -7.62
N ASN A 192 -29.26 -12.17 -7.87
CA ASN A 192 -29.97 -11.30 -6.93
C ASN A 192 -30.46 -12.08 -5.72
#